data_AF-C6WPY5-F1
#
_entry.id   AF-C6WPY5-F1
#
_cell.length_a   1.000
_cell.length_b   1.000
_cell.length_c   1.000
_cell.angle_alpha   90.00
_cell.angle_beta   90.00
_cell.angle_gamma   90.00
#
_symmetry.space_group_name_H-M   'P 1'
#
loop_
_entity.id
_entity.type
_entity.pdbx_description
1 polymer ?
#
loop_
_entity_poly.entity_id
_entity_poly.type
_entity_poly.pdbx_seq_one_letter_code
_entity_poly.pdbx_strand_id
1 'polypeptide(L)'
;MDRLRLLLALCLSALVALSLVNSPAELLAVVTAVTLVVLVLTTAPLVLDSPAWARSLSLREKSLRAAFLRLRDPDAAGRPRPRAPGAALSLA
;
A
#
# COMPACT_ATOMS: atom_id res chain seq x y z
N MET A 1 13.88 0.79 -14.33
CA MET A 1 14.46 1.57 -15.45
C MET A 1 13.40 2.36 -16.22
N ASP A 2 12.11 2.08 -15.99
CA ASP A 2 11.00 2.60 -16.78
C ASP A 2 10.69 4.05 -16.48
N ARG A 3 10.86 4.50 -15.23
CA ARG A 3 10.68 5.92 -14.86
C ARG A 3 11.66 6.85 -15.57
N LEU A 4 12.92 6.45 -15.69
CA LEU A 4 13.92 7.22 -16.43
C LEU A 4 13.56 7.32 -17.91
N ARG A 5 13.11 6.20 -18.51
CA ARG A 5 12.63 6.17 -19.91
C ARG A 5 11.40 7.06 -20.11
N LEU A 6 10.44 7.04 -19.17
CA LEU A 6 9.25 7.89 -19.20
C LEU A 6 9.59 9.38 -19.04
N LEU A 7 10.50 9.73 -18.13
CA LEU A 7 10.97 11.10 -17.97
C LEU A 7 11.72 11.60 -19.21
N LEU A 8 12.56 10.74 -19.81
CA LEU A 8 13.28 11.08 -21.03
C LEU A 8 12.32 11.27 -22.21
N ALA A 9 11.34 10.36 -22.37
CA ALA A 9 10.28 10.50 -23.38
C ALA A 9 9.45 11.78 -23.17
N LEU A 10 9.07 12.09 -21.93
CA LEU A 10 8.37 13.33 -21.59
C LEU A 10 9.21 14.56 -21.94
N CYS A 11 10.49 14.56 -21.58
CA CYS A 11 11.41 15.67 -21.86
C CYS A 11 11.57 15.91 -23.37
N LEU A 12 11.77 14.85 -24.15
CA LEU A 12 11.85 14.95 -25.62
C LEU A 12 10.53 15.46 -26.21
N SER A 13 9.39 14.95 -25.74
CA SER A 13 8.08 15.39 -26.23
C SER A 13 7.80 16.87 -25.92
N ALA A 14 8.20 17.34 -24.74
CA ALA A 14 8.06 18.74 -24.34
C ALA A 14 8.96 19.66 -25.18
N LEU A 15 10.17 19.22 -25.52
CA LEU A 15 11.10 19.97 -26.36
C LEU A 15 10.56 20.15 -27.79
N VAL A 16 9.98 19.09 -28.36
CA VAL A 16 9.32 19.14 -29.68
C VAL A 16 8.09 20.03 -29.64
N ALA A 17 7.24 19.87 -28.61
CA ALA A 17 6.04 20.67 -28.45
C ALA A 17 6.36 22.16 -28.33
N LEU A 18 7.38 22.53 -27.54
CA LEU A 18 7.83 23.91 -27.38
C LEU A 18 8.34 24.53 -28.69
N SER A 19 8.96 23.71 -29.55
CA SER A 19 9.47 24.15 -30.86
C SER A 19 8.36 24.44 -31.87
N LEU A 20 7.14 23.94 -31.62
CA LEU A 20 5.97 24.11 -32.47
C LEU A 20 5.03 25.22 -31.97
N VAL A 21 5.31 25.82 -30.81
CA VAL A 21 4.50 26.88 -30.21
C VAL A 21 4.62 28.16 -31.03
N ASN A 22 3.49 28.62 -31.57
CA ASN A 22 3.40 29.88 -32.30
C ASN A 22 2.50 30.91 -31.61
N SER A 23 1.77 30.50 -30.56
CA SER A 23 0.85 31.37 -29.83
C SER A 23 1.01 31.24 -28.30
N PRO A 24 0.71 32.29 -27.51
CA PRO A 24 0.78 32.22 -26.05
C PRO A 24 -0.23 31.22 -25.46
N ALA A 25 -1.34 30.95 -26.15
CA ALA A 25 -2.33 29.96 -25.76
C ALA A 25 -1.78 28.52 -25.86
N GLU A 26 -1.03 28.22 -26.91
CA GLU A 26 -0.35 26.93 -27.07
C GLU A 26 0.71 26.70 -25.98
N LEU A 27 1.42 27.75 -25.57
CA LEU A 27 2.40 27.68 -24.50
C LEU A 27 1.76 27.24 -23.17
N LEU A 28 0.59 27.81 -22.84
CA LEU A 28 -0.20 27.39 -21.67
C LEU A 28 -0.68 25.95 -21.79
N ALA A 29 -1.09 25.51 -22.98
CA ALA A 29 -1.51 24.13 -23.23
C ALA A 29 -0.35 23.13 -23.03
N VAL A 30 0.85 23.45 -23.51
CA VAL A 30 2.05 22.60 -23.33
C VAL A 30 2.44 22.53 -21.85
N VAL A 31 2.47 23.68 -21.15
CA VAL A 31 2.81 23.71 -19.72
C VAL A 31 1.81 22.93 -18.87
N THR A 32 0.51 23.07 -19.14
CA THR A 32 -0.53 22.32 -18.41
C THR A 32 -0.45 20.82 -18.69
N ALA A 33 -0.21 20.41 -19.94
CA ALA A 33 -0.02 19.00 -20.27
C ALA A 33 1.20 18.40 -19.54
N VAL A 34 2.35 19.07 -19.57
CA VAL A 34 3.58 18.60 -18.90
C VAL A 34 3.38 18.50 -17.40
N THR A 35 2.78 19.52 -16.77
CA THR A 35 2.55 19.52 -15.31
C THR A 35 1.61 18.39 -14.87
N LEU A 36 0.57 18.08 -15.64
CA LEU A 36 -0.31 16.94 -15.36
C LEU A 36 0.44 15.60 -15.46
N VAL A 37 1.26 15.40 -16.50
CA VAL A 37 2.04 14.16 -16.63
C VAL A 37 3.03 13.99 -15.48
N VAL A 38 3.72 15.07 -15.07
CA VAL A 38 4.62 15.04 -13.90
C VAL A 38 3.85 14.73 -12.62
N LEU A 39 2.66 15.32 -12.43
CA LEU A 39 1.82 15.06 -11.25
C LEU A 39 1.40 13.59 -11.19
N VAL A 40 0.99 13.00 -12.33
CA VAL A 40 0.63 11.58 -12.40
C VAL A 40 1.84 10.67 -12.10
N LEU A 41 3.01 10.98 -12.66
CA LEU A 41 4.24 10.21 -12.43
C LEU A 41 4.72 10.28 -10.98
N THR A 42 4.48 11.39 -10.27
CA THR A 42 4.91 11.60 -8.88
C THR A 42 3.90 11.10 -7.85
N THR A 43 2.60 11.13 -8.16
CA THR A 43 1.53 10.60 -7.30
C THR A 43 1.37 9.09 -7.41
N ALA A 44 1.88 8.47 -8.48
CA ALA A 44 1.91 7.02 -8.60
C ALA A 44 2.71 6.42 -7.42
N PRO A 45 2.11 5.54 -6.60
CA PRO A 45 2.80 4.97 -5.46
C PRO A 45 4.09 4.31 -5.93
N LEU A 46 5.20 4.69 -5.30
CA LEU A 46 6.45 3.96 -5.38
C LEU A 46 6.18 2.57 -4.79
N VAL A 47 5.80 1.62 -5.64
CA VAL A 47 5.95 0.21 -5.33
C VAL A 47 7.45 -0.01 -5.30
N LEU A 48 8.03 0.19 -4.12
CA LEU A 48 9.38 -0.26 -3.85
C LEU A 48 9.35 -1.76 -4.11
N ASP A 49 10.13 -2.20 -5.09
CA ASP A 49 10.38 -3.61 -5.34
C ASP A 49 11.07 -4.19 -4.11
N SER A 50 10.25 -4.60 -3.15
CA SER A 50 10.70 -5.30 -1.98
C SER A 50 11.10 -6.69 -2.43
N PRO A 51 12.32 -7.16 -2.07
CA PRO A 51 12.76 -8.48 -2.49
C PRO A 51 11.76 -9.54 -1.98
N ALA A 52 11.54 -10.59 -2.77
CA ALA A 52 10.48 -11.58 -2.50
C ALA A 52 10.54 -12.18 -1.08
N TRP A 53 11.75 -12.31 -0.51
CA TRP A 53 11.95 -12.81 0.85
C TRP A 53 11.39 -11.87 1.93
N ALA A 54 11.38 -10.55 1.70
CA ALA A 54 10.83 -9.58 2.64
C ALA A 54 9.31 -9.72 2.76
N ARG A 55 8.62 -10.04 1.66
CA ARG A 55 7.19 -10.41 1.70
C ARG A 55 6.98 -11.67 2.52
N SER A 56 7.73 -12.74 2.27
CA SER A 56 7.59 -13.99 3.05
C SER A 56 7.88 -13.78 4.54
N LEU A 57 8.88 -12.96 4.87
CA LEU A 57 9.23 -12.63 6.25
C LEU A 57 8.10 -11.85 6.93
N SER A 58 7.54 -10.84 6.25
CA SER A 58 6.43 -10.05 6.77
C SER A 58 5.17 -10.89 7.01
N LEU A 59 4.89 -11.87 6.15
CA LEU A 59 3.78 -12.80 6.32
C LEU A 59 4.01 -13.72 7.51
N ARG A 60 5.23 -14.24 7.66
CA ARG A 60 5.61 -15.10 8.80
C ARG A 60 5.51 -14.33 10.12
N GLU A 61 5.93 -13.08 10.14
CA GLU A 61 5.83 -12.23 11.32
C GLU A 61 4.38 -11.91 11.67
N LYS A 62 3.54 -11.59 10.67
CA LYS A 62 2.09 -11.41 10.86
C LYS A 62 1.41 -12.69 11.35
N SER A 63 1.79 -13.86 10.83
CA SER A 63 1.24 -15.14 11.28
C SER A 63 1.64 -15.46 12.72
N LEU A 64 2.87 -15.12 13.13
CA LEU A 64 3.30 -15.29 14.52
C LEU A 64 2.53 -14.35 15.47
N ARG A 65 2.30 -13.09 15.06
CA ARG A 65 1.48 -12.14 15.83
C ARG A 65 0.00 -12.57 15.91
N ALA A 66 -0.52 -13.20 14.85
CA ALA A 66 -1.86 -13.76 14.80
C ALA A 66 -1.97 -15.17 15.40
N ALA A 67 -0.85 -15.84 15.72
CA ALA A 67 -0.84 -17.19 16.27
C ALA A 67 -1.59 -17.26 17.60
N PHE A 68 -1.61 -16.16 18.35
CA PHE A 68 -2.49 -15.98 19.50
C PHE A 68 -3.76 -15.24 19.08
N LEU A 69 -4.73 -15.98 18.51
CA LEU A 69 -6.10 -15.51 18.50
C LEU A 69 -6.54 -15.35 19.97
N ARG A 70 -6.70 -14.11 20.44
CA ARG A 70 -7.42 -13.85 21.68
C ARG A 70 -8.75 -14.60 21.55
N LEU A 71 -8.98 -15.57 22.43
CA LEU A 71 -10.20 -16.38 22.43
C LEU A 71 -11.39 -15.42 22.50
N ARG A 72 -12.02 -15.18 21.35
CA ARG A 72 -13.05 -14.15 21.21
C ARG A 72 -14.39 -14.63 21.77
N ASP A 73 -14.53 -15.95 21.93
CA ASP A 73 -15.67 -16.58 22.56
C ASP A 73 -15.22 -17.81 23.37
N PRO A 74 -15.24 -17.74 24.72
CA PRO A 74 -14.99 -18.90 25.56
C PRO A 74 -16.07 -20.00 25.42
N ASP A 75 -17.23 -19.69 24.83
CA ASP A 75 -18.37 -20.59 24.66
C ASP A 75 -18.47 -21.22 23.25
N ALA A 76 -17.43 -21.08 22.42
CA ALA A 76 -17.40 -21.68 21.08
C ALA A 76 -17.66 -23.20 21.12
N ALA A 77 -18.56 -23.67 20.25
CA ALA A 77 -18.97 -25.07 20.17
C ALA A 77 -17.76 -26.01 20.02
N GLY A 78 -17.66 -27.01 20.90
CA GLY A 78 -16.55 -27.97 20.92
C GLY A 78 -15.47 -27.71 21.97
N ARG A 79 -15.56 -26.62 22.76
CA ARG A 79 -14.72 -26.43 23.94
C ARG A 79 -15.49 -26.65 25.24
N PRO A 80 -14.95 -27.44 26.20
CA PRO A 80 -15.55 -27.57 27.51
C PRO A 80 -15.54 -26.20 28.22
N ARG A 81 -16.70 -25.74 28.68
CA ARG A 81 -16.81 -24.50 29.46
C ARG A 81 -15.93 -24.60 30.70
N PRO A 82 -15.17 -23.53 31.07
CA PRO A 82 -14.54 -23.46 32.38
C PRO A 82 -15.63 -23.63 33.44
N ARG A 83 -15.58 -24.71 34.21
CA ARG A 83 -16.51 -24.89 35.33
C ARG A 83 -16.18 -23.81 36.35
N ALA A 84 -17.17 -23.01 36.73
CA ALA A 84 -17.03 -22.09 37.86
C ALA A 84 -16.47 -22.88 39.06
N PRO A 85 -15.57 -22.29 39.88
CA PRO A 85 -15.14 -22.92 41.12
C PRO A 85 -16.39 -23.39 41.88
N GLY A 86 -16.54 -24.70 42.07
CA GLY A 86 -17.67 -25.23 42.81
C GLY A 86 -17.65 -24.58 44.18
N ALA A 87 -18.79 -24.02 44.61
CA ALA A 87 -18.92 -23.47 45.95
C ALA A 87 -18.48 -24.56 46.93
N ALA A 88 -17.27 -24.43 47.48
CA ALA A 88 -16.79 -25.31 48.51
C ALA A 88 -17.81 -25.17 49.64
N LEU A 89 -18.44 -26.29 49.98
CA LEU A 89 -19.45 -26.45 51.01
C LEU A 89 -19.15 -25.52 52.19
N SER A 90 -20.05 -24.57 52.44
CA SER A 90 -20.10 -23.86 53.71
C SER A 90 -20.44 -24.90 54.78
N LEU A 91 -19.44 -25.35 55.53
CA LEU A 91 -19.66 -26.12 56.74
C LEU A 91 -20.19 -25.16 57.82
N ALA A 92 -21.22 -25.62 58.51
CA ALA A 92 -21.96 -24.92 59.56
C ALA A 92 -21.08 -24.46 60.72
#